data_AF-H6CSA5-F1
#
_entry.id   AF-H6CSA5-F1
#
_cell.length_a   1.000
_cell.length_b   1.000
_cell.length_c   1.000
_cell.angle_alpha   90.00
_cell.angle_beta   90.00
_cell.angle_gamma   90.00
#
_symmetry.space_group_name_H-M   'P 1'
#
loop_
_entity.id
_entity.type
_entity.pdbx_description
1 polymer ?
#
loop_
_entity_poly.entity_id
_entity_poly.type
_entity_poly.pdbx_seq_one_letter_code
_entity_poly.pdbx_strand_id
1 'polypeptide(L)'
;GVISALMVVEITNVKQQEQKRCKYCIGTGYLACARCSSTGTLVLTEPVSAVDGGSQPLSLPKTERCSNCSGAGKVMCPTCLCTGMAMASEHDPR
;
A
#
# COMPACT_ATOMS: atom_id res chain seq x y z
N GLY A 1 1.05 -28.65 -30.80
CA GLY A 1 -0.39 -28.87 -30.56
C GLY A 1 -1.05 -27.57 -30.15
N VAL A 2 -2.38 -27.45 -30.28
CA VAL A 2 -3.14 -26.22 -29.98
C VAL A 2 -2.92 -25.70 -28.56
N ILE A 3 -2.68 -26.59 -27.60
CA ILE A 3 -2.37 -26.26 -26.20
C ILE A 3 -1.06 -25.47 -26.09
N SER A 4 -0.01 -25.89 -26.81
CA SER A 4 1.29 -25.20 -26.79
C SER A 4 1.22 -23.80 -27.42
N ALA A 5 0.37 -23.62 -28.44
CA ALA A 5 0.15 -22.32 -29.07
C ALA A 5 -0.60 -21.36 -28.13
N LEU A 6 -1.59 -21.87 -27.39
CA LEU A 6 -2.35 -21.08 -26.43
C LEU A 6 -1.48 -20.58 -25.27
N MET A 7 -0.63 -21.46 -24.72
CA MET A 7 0.32 -21.10 -23.65
C MET A 7 1.28 -19.98 -24.09
N VAL A 8 1.76 -20.00 -25.34
CA VAL A 8 2.63 -18.94 -25.88
C VAL A 8 1.91 -17.60 -25.95
N VAL A 9 0.64 -17.59 -26.37
CA VAL A 9 -0.18 -16.37 -26.40
C VAL A 9 -0.43 -15.83 -25.00
N GLU A 10 -0.72 -16.70 -24.04
CA GLU A 10 -0.92 -16.32 -22.64
C GLU A 10 0.34 -15.72 -22.02
N ILE A 11 1.50 -16.34 -22.23
CA ILE A 11 2.79 -15.81 -21.75
C ILE A 11 3.06 -14.44 -22.39
N THR A 12 2.82 -14.31 -23.69
CA THR A 12 2.98 -13.03 -24.40
C THR A 12 2.04 -11.97 -23.85
N ASN A 13 0.79 -12.34 -23.55
CA ASN A 13 -0.19 -11.43 -22.99
C ASN A 13 0.17 -10.99 -21.57
N VAL A 14 0.67 -11.91 -20.72
CA VAL A 14 1.18 -11.58 -19.38
C VAL A 14 2.33 -10.59 -19.47
N LYS A 15 3.29 -10.81 -20.38
CA LYS A 15 4.44 -9.90 -20.58
C LYS A 15 3.99 -8.52 -21.06
N GLN A 16 3.01 -8.45 -21.96
CA GLN A 16 2.41 -7.19 -22.42
C GLN A 16 1.64 -6.49 -21.29
N GLN A 17 0.96 -7.25 -20.43
CA GLN A 17 0.21 -6.71 -19.30
C GLN A 17 1.15 -6.20 -18.18
N GLU A 18 2.30 -6.84 -17.97
CA GLU A 18 3.35 -6.36 -17.06
C GLU A 18 3.86 -4.97 -17.45
N GLN A 19 4.07 -4.71 -18.74
CA GLN A 19 4.51 -3.39 -19.24
C GLN A 19 3.48 -2.29 -19.02
N LYS A 20 2.20 -2.66 -18.91
CA LYS A 20 1.09 -1.73 -18.66
C LYS A 20 0.85 -1.49 -17.18
N ARG A 21 1.63 -2.07 -16.26
CA ARG A 21 1.45 -1.81 -14.82
C ARG A 21 1.86 -0.39 -14.46
N CYS A 22 1.14 0.19 -13.51
CA CYS A 22 1.56 1.46 -12.92
C CYS A 22 2.91 1.29 -12.23
N LYS A 23 3.91 2.07 -12.66
CA LYS A 23 5.27 2.02 -12.13
C LYS A 23 5.35 2.36 -10.63
N TYR A 24 4.46 3.21 -10.13
CA TYR A 24 4.50 3.70 -8.75
C TYR A 24 3.99 2.68 -7.73
N CYS A 25 2.89 2.00 -8.01
CA CYS A 25 2.35 0.97 -7.12
C CYS A 25 2.73 -0.45 -7.57
N ILE A 26 3.57 -0.59 -8.60
CA ILE A 26 3.95 -1.88 -9.20
C ILE A 26 2.68 -2.68 -9.57
N GLY A 27 1.66 -1.96 -10.02
CA GLY A 27 0.34 -2.47 -10.38
C GLY A 27 -0.54 -3.09 -9.30
N THR A 28 -0.34 -2.76 -8.03
CA THR A 28 -1.29 -3.14 -6.96
C THR A 28 -2.50 -2.20 -6.87
N GLY A 29 -2.39 -0.98 -7.40
CA GLY A 29 -3.40 0.09 -7.22
C GLY A 29 -3.27 0.85 -5.89
N TYR A 30 -2.41 0.41 -4.97
CA TYR A 30 -2.29 0.97 -3.63
C TYR A 30 -0.83 1.15 -3.23
N LEU A 31 -0.59 2.11 -2.34
CA LEU A 31 0.71 2.36 -1.73
C LEU A 31 0.63 2.06 -0.23
N ALA A 32 1.75 1.68 0.36
CA ALA A 32 1.83 1.56 1.82
C ALA A 32 1.54 2.92 2.47
N CYS A 33 0.75 2.92 3.54
CA CYS A 33 0.52 4.15 4.29
C CYS A 33 1.80 4.52 5.04
N ALA A 34 2.45 5.60 4.61
CA ALA A 34 3.69 6.08 5.22
C ALA A 34 3.50 6.48 6.69
N ARG A 35 2.32 7.02 7.04
CA ARG A 35 2.04 7.50 8.41
C ARG A 35 2.11 6.39 9.45
N CYS A 36 1.60 5.20 9.13
CA CYS A 36 1.59 4.05 10.03
C CYS A 36 2.51 2.92 9.58
N SER A 37 3.42 3.19 8.63
CA SER A 37 4.34 2.18 8.07
C SER A 37 3.65 0.86 7.72
N SER A 38 2.48 0.93 7.07
CA SER A 38 1.61 -0.19 6.73
C SER A 38 0.93 -0.97 7.87
N THR A 39 1.20 -0.65 9.14
CA THR A 39 0.57 -1.32 10.29
C THR A 39 -0.93 -1.02 10.42
N GLY A 40 -1.39 0.10 9.87
CA GLY A 40 -2.77 0.56 10.01
C GLY A 40 -3.04 1.26 11.35
N THR A 41 -2.10 1.22 12.28
CA THR A 41 -2.24 1.86 13.59
C THR A 41 -1.04 2.74 13.92
N LEU A 42 -1.24 3.67 14.84
CA LEU A 42 -0.18 4.48 15.43
C LEU A 42 -0.09 4.09 16.90
N VAL A 43 1.12 3.77 17.35
CA VAL A 43 1.39 3.56 18.77
C VAL A 43 1.60 4.95 19.37
N LEU A 44 0.65 5.40 20.20
CA LEU A 44 0.86 6.58 21.01
C LEU A 44 1.71 6.14 22.20
N THR A 45 3.04 6.19 22.05
CA THR A 45 3.94 6.15 23.21
C THR A 45 3.77 7.46 23.95
N GLU A 46 2.77 7.54 24.83
CA GLU A 46 2.82 8.53 25.90
C GLU A 46 4.09 8.20 26.71
N PRO A 47 5.04 9.14 26.86
CA PRO A 47 6.16 8.89 27.74
C PRO A 47 5.59 8.63 29.14
N VAL A 48 5.99 7.52 29.75
CA VAL A 48 5.72 7.27 31.17
C VAL A 48 6.32 8.46 31.92
N SER A 49 5.48 9.39 32.37
CA SER A 49 5.89 10.38 33.35
C SER A 49 6.31 9.58 34.58
N ALA A 50 7.63 9.46 34.77
CA ALA A 50 8.21 8.88 35.97
C ALA A 50 7.86 9.80 37.15
N VAL A 51 6.70 9.57 37.76
CA VAL A 51 6.35 10.11 39.07
C VAL A 51 6.32 8.94 40.04
N ASP A 52 7.41 8.89 40.79
CA ASP A 52 7.63 8.34 42.13
C ASP A 52 6.51 7.51 42.78
N GLY A 53 6.88 6.30 43.23
CA GLY A 53 6.37 5.70 44.45
C GLY A 53 4.91 5.24 44.50
N GLY A 54 4.53 4.20 43.75
CA GLY A 54 3.29 3.46 44.05
C GLY A 54 2.86 2.50 42.96
N SER A 55 2.60 1.26 43.32
CA SER A 55 2.07 0.17 42.49
C SER A 55 0.88 0.63 41.62
N GLN A 56 1.15 0.96 40.35
CA GLN A 56 0.11 1.22 39.34
C GLN A 56 0.38 0.32 38.12
N PRO A 57 -0.63 -0.37 37.55
CA PRO A 57 -0.42 -1.27 36.44
C PRO A 57 0.10 -0.50 35.23
N LEU A 58 1.16 -1.00 34.59
CA LEU A 58 1.70 -0.48 33.34
C LEU A 58 0.56 -0.33 32.32
N SER A 59 0.13 0.91 32.06
CA SER A 59 -0.90 1.19 31.05
C SER A 59 -0.45 0.65 29.70
N LEU A 60 -1.25 -0.26 29.14
CA LEU A 60 -0.97 -0.91 27.86
C LEU A 60 -0.80 0.16 26.77
N PRO A 61 0.19 0.05 25.85
CA PRO A 61 0.39 1.02 24.78
C PRO A 61 -0.91 1.26 24.01
N LYS A 62 -1.44 2.49 24.10
CA LYS A 62 -2.68 2.81 23.42
C LYS A 62 -2.40 2.90 21.94
N THR A 63 -2.90 1.90 21.22
CA THR A 63 -2.78 1.81 19.78
C THR A 63 -4.02 2.44 19.16
N GLU A 64 -3.85 3.51 18.40
CA GLU A 64 -4.95 4.19 17.72
C GLU A 64 -4.96 3.86 16.22
N ARG A 65 -6.15 3.87 15.63
CA ARG A 65 -6.31 3.63 14.18
C ARG A 65 -5.69 4.80 13.42
N CYS A 66 -4.82 4.51 12.45
CA CYS A 66 -4.23 5.55 11.62
C CYS A 66 -5.33 6.25 10.81
N SER A 67 -5.53 7.54 11.06
CA SER A 67 -6.57 8.33 10.40
C SER A 67 -6.33 8.50 8.89
N ASN A 68 -5.07 8.39 8.44
CA ASN A 68 -4.71 8.61 7.04
C ASN A 68 -5.12 7.43 6.14
N CYS A 69 -4.93 6.20 6.61
CA CYS A 69 -5.38 5.00 5.90
C CYS A 69 -6.66 4.41 6.48
N SER A 70 -7.29 5.08 7.44
CA SER A 70 -8.42 4.56 8.20
C SER A 70 -8.22 3.11 8.65
N GLY A 71 -7.04 2.78 9.19
CA GLY A 71 -6.72 1.43 9.66
C GLY A 71 -6.32 0.40 8.60
N ALA A 72 -6.35 0.72 7.30
CA ALA A 72 -6.14 -0.26 6.24
C ALA A 72 -4.66 -0.60 5.95
N GLY A 73 -3.71 0.19 6.49
CA GLY A 73 -2.27 0.05 6.21
C GLY A 73 -1.85 0.49 4.80
N LYS A 74 -2.80 0.93 3.97
CA LYS A 74 -2.55 1.34 2.58
C LYS A 74 -3.40 2.54 2.20
N VAL A 75 -2.92 3.29 1.22
CA VAL A 75 -3.61 4.42 0.60
C VAL A 75 -3.72 4.21 -0.90
N MET A 76 -4.72 4.83 -1.51
CA MET A 76 -4.94 4.75 -2.96
C MET A 76 -3.72 5.28 -3.71
N CYS A 77 -3.28 4.59 -4.76
CA CYS A 77 -2.26 5.15 -5.66
C CYS A 77 -2.95 6.18 -6.57
N PRO A 78 -2.66 7.49 -6.42
CA PRO A 78 -3.34 8.52 -7.20
C PRO A 78 -2.94 8.45 -8.68
N THR A 79 -1.72 7.99 -8.97
CA THR A 79 -1.18 7.92 -10.34
C THR A 79 -1.91 6.93 -11.24
N CYS A 80 -2.58 5.93 -10.68
CA CYS A 80 -3.37 4.97 -11.45
C CYS A 80 -4.83 4.88 -11.01
N LEU A 81 -5.29 5.79 -10.14
CA LEU A 81 -6.67 5.79 -9.62
C LEU A 81 -7.13 4.40 -9.14
N CYS A 82 -6.30 3.72 -8.35
CA CYS A 82 -6.53 2.35 -7.85
C CYS A 82 -6.56 1.22 -8.88
N THR A 83 -6.36 1.48 -10.17
CA THR A 83 -6.43 0.42 -11.20
C THR A 83 -5.19 -0.47 -11.22
N GLY A 84 -4.04 0.02 -10.75
CA GLY A 84 -2.76 -0.67 -10.90
C GLY A 84 -2.23 -0.66 -12.34
N MET A 85 -2.91 -0.02 -13.28
CA MET A 85 -2.45 0.11 -14.66
C MET A 85 -1.88 1.50 -14.90
N ALA A 86 -0.90 1.62 -15.78
CA ALA A 86 -0.44 2.90 -16.29
C ALA A 86 -1.62 3.56 -17.00
N MET A 87 -1.95 4.78 -16.60
CA MET A 87 -2.94 5.56 -17.34
C MET A 87 -2.34 5.91 -18.69
N ALA A 88 -3.13 5.80 -19.76
CA ALA A 88 -2.77 6.38 -21.03
C ALA A 88 -2.63 7.89 -20.78
N SER A 89 -1.40 8.39 -20.76
CA SER A 89 -1.16 9.80 -20.51
C SER A 89 -1.68 10.60 -21.70
N GLU A 90 -2.57 11.57 -21.46
CA GLU A 90 -3.02 12.56 -22.44
C GLU A 90 -1.95 13.61 -22.77
N HIS A 91 -0.74 13.51 -22.23
CA HIS A 91 0.37 14.39 -22.58
C HIS A 91 1.44 13.63 -23.34
N ASP A 92 1.32 13.70 -24.67
CA ASP A 92 2.43 13.58 -25.63
C ASP A 92 3.34 14.82 -25.46
N PRO A 93 4.56 14.71 -24.90
CA PRO A 93 5.54 15.77 -25.01
C PRO A 93 6.36 15.50 -26.27
N ARG A 94 5.89 16.03 -27.41
CA ARG A 94 6.66 16.10 -28.65
C ARG A 94 7.82 17.09 -28.54
#